data_AF-A0A1H8WI74-F1
#
_entry.id   AF-A0A1H8WI74-F1
#
_cell.length_a   1.000
_cell.length_b   1.000
_cell.length_c   1.000
_cell.angle_alpha   90.00
_cell.angle_beta   90.00
_cell.angle_gamma   90.00
#
_symmetry.space_group_name_H-M   'P 1'
#
loop_
_entity.id
_entity.type
_entity.pdbx_description
1 polymer ?
#
loop_
_entity_poly.entity_id
_entity_poly.type
_entity_poly.pdbx_seq_one_letter_code
_entity_poly.pdbx_strand_id
1 'polypeptide(L)'
;MYCDGTDKNDGLALVGYPEVYSIAYSYADFSLAQGNSGFPGAQVDDDLAGLQASIENVAAFVQKAIRADGALNNGIVSYDSLSPGLQVAGLAPANAWQAGVSYVAGANVVLLGKLYRSTTAHTSGVFASDLAAGLWLLIAELPAGPPGPSGTGSGDMLRSQNLSDVDDPAAALANIGGVPRSGGALTGPLTLAGDPTVALHAATKRYVDTTVGGAAWRTGSVRLTYQSVAEAGWIMINDGSIGDGASGATTRANGDTWALFALMYALPIGLTLQNSSGSVVARGVSAEADYAAHRRLVLPKTLGRAIGVAGSGAGLTPRAMGAVVGAENHLLTLQEAPSHSHTGGGAGYTDTMDRNTSHSHAYNRPFRGGTADGGGYTWWLQELQVYDTTPANIDHQHYFTYSFTTSESGGGAAHNNMQPTTFLNAEMKL
;
A
#
# COMPACT_ATOMS: atom_id res chain seq x y z
N MET A 1 -43.99 5.47 102.34
CA MET A 1 -42.61 4.94 102.24
C MET A 1 -41.74 6.15 101.97
N TYR A 2 -40.99 6.58 102.98
CA TYR A 2 -40.14 7.77 102.94
C TYR A 2 -39.03 7.58 101.90
N CYS A 3 -38.87 8.54 100.99
CA CYS A 3 -37.62 8.76 100.26
C CYS A 3 -37.00 10.02 100.86
N ASP A 4 -35.97 9.82 101.68
CA ASP A 4 -35.09 10.89 102.11
C ASP A 4 -34.20 11.30 100.93
N GLY A 5 -34.04 12.61 100.76
CA GLY A 5 -33.13 13.15 99.78
C GLY A 5 -31.72 13.13 100.32
N THR A 6 -30.84 12.35 99.72
CA THR A 6 -29.50 12.77 99.32
C THR A 6 -28.83 11.65 98.52
N ASP A 7 -28.80 11.78 97.20
CA ASP A 7 -27.63 11.36 96.42
C ASP A 7 -27.58 12.18 95.13
N LYS A 8 -26.49 12.93 95.00
CA LYS A 8 -26.18 13.76 93.84
C LYS A 8 -25.32 12.97 92.87
N ASN A 9 -25.73 13.04 91.61
CA ASN A 9 -24.92 12.95 90.39
C ASN A 9 -24.30 11.57 90.07
N ASP A 10 -24.83 10.91 89.04
CA ASP A 10 -24.20 11.01 87.71
C ASP A 10 -25.03 10.31 86.64
N GLY A 11 -25.24 11.00 85.52
CA GLY A 11 -25.59 10.39 84.24
C GLY A 11 -27.06 10.01 84.05
N LEU A 12 -27.74 10.78 83.18
CA LEU A 12 -29.06 10.47 82.60
C LEU A 12 -30.24 10.63 83.56
N ALA A 13 -30.55 11.88 83.92
CA ALA A 13 -31.86 12.23 84.45
C ALA A 13 -32.94 11.91 83.40
N LEU A 14 -33.58 10.75 83.53
CA LEU A 14 -34.95 10.55 83.06
C LEU A 14 -35.75 11.76 83.56
N VAL A 15 -36.21 12.61 82.64
CA VAL A 15 -37.02 13.78 82.98
C VAL A 15 -38.36 13.28 83.51
N GLY A 16 -38.43 13.03 84.81
CA GLY A 16 -39.66 12.71 85.51
C GLY A 16 -40.64 13.87 85.35
N TYR A 17 -41.93 13.55 85.27
CA TYR A 17 -43.00 14.53 85.35
C TYR A 17 -42.83 15.42 86.60
N PRO A 18 -43.32 16.67 86.58
CA PRO A 18 -43.21 17.57 87.73
C PRO A 18 -43.78 16.91 88.99
N GLU A 19 -43.06 17.01 90.10
CA GLU A 19 -43.54 16.52 91.40
C GLU A 19 -44.72 17.35 91.87
N VAL A 20 -45.82 16.68 92.20
CA VAL A 20 -47.06 17.29 92.68
C VAL A 20 -47.12 17.16 94.19
N TYR A 21 -47.30 18.28 94.89
CA TYR A 21 -47.43 18.28 96.34
C TYR A 21 -48.74 17.61 96.78
N SER A 22 -48.65 16.69 97.73
CA SER A 22 -49.81 16.05 98.36
C SER A 22 -49.95 16.59 99.78
N ILE A 23 -51.11 17.20 100.05
CA ILE A 23 -51.48 17.68 101.38
C ILE A 23 -51.48 16.50 102.34
N ALA A 24 -50.54 16.47 103.28
CA ALA A 24 -50.39 15.38 104.25
C ALA A 24 -51.10 15.66 105.58
N TYR A 25 -51.50 16.92 105.83
CA TYR A 25 -52.07 17.36 107.09
C TYR A 25 -53.60 17.47 107.02
N SER A 26 -54.30 16.87 107.99
CA SER A 26 -55.76 16.98 108.12
C SER A 26 -56.15 18.08 109.11
N TYR A 27 -56.58 19.22 108.57
CA TYR A 27 -57.02 20.37 109.38
C TYR A 27 -58.28 20.10 110.19
N ALA A 28 -59.15 19.22 109.70
CA ALA A 28 -60.35 18.79 110.41
C ALA A 28 -60.00 17.98 111.66
N ASP A 29 -59.04 17.06 111.56
CA ASP A 29 -58.61 16.23 112.70
C ASP A 29 -57.85 17.06 113.74
N PHE A 30 -57.07 18.06 113.32
CA PHE A 30 -56.42 19.00 114.24
C PHE A 30 -57.43 19.83 115.06
N SER A 31 -58.45 20.36 114.39
CA SER A 31 -59.53 21.13 115.02
C SER A 31 -60.30 20.29 116.06
N LEU A 32 -60.56 19.02 115.74
CA LEU A 32 -61.19 18.06 116.66
C LEU A 32 -60.29 17.70 117.85
N ALA A 33 -58.97 17.62 117.67
CA ALA A 33 -58.02 17.20 118.71
C ALA A 33 -57.69 18.30 119.74
N GLN A 34 -57.65 19.58 119.34
CA GLN A 34 -57.29 20.69 120.24
C GLN A 34 -58.45 21.12 121.16
N GLY A 35 -59.71 20.86 120.77
CA GLY A 35 -60.90 21.23 121.55
C GLY A 35 -61.05 22.74 121.83
N ASN A 36 -60.24 23.57 121.19
CA ASN A 36 -60.24 25.02 121.25
C ASN A 36 -60.05 25.57 119.82
N SER A 37 -60.39 26.83 119.60
CA SER A 37 -60.34 27.50 118.29
C SER A 37 -58.91 27.78 117.77
N GLY A 38 -57.89 27.05 118.24
CA GLY A 38 -56.50 27.20 117.83
C GLY A 38 -56.31 26.86 116.36
N PHE A 39 -55.73 27.79 115.60
CA PHE A 39 -55.47 27.64 114.17
C PHE A 39 -54.03 27.14 113.93
N PRO A 40 -53.81 26.03 113.20
CA PRO A 40 -52.47 25.50 112.92
C PRO A 40 -51.79 26.29 111.80
N GLY A 41 -51.49 27.57 112.07
CA GLY A 41 -50.95 28.49 111.06
C GLY A 41 -49.68 27.98 110.39
N ALA A 42 -48.76 27.41 111.16
CA ALA A 42 -47.50 26.88 110.61
C ALA A 42 -47.73 25.73 109.61
N GLN A 43 -48.66 24.82 109.89
CA GLN A 43 -48.96 23.70 108.98
C GLN A 43 -49.72 24.16 107.73
N VAL A 44 -50.62 25.13 107.87
CA VAL A 44 -51.27 25.78 106.71
C VAL A 44 -50.24 26.48 105.83
N ASP A 45 -49.31 27.21 106.43
CA ASP A 45 -48.24 27.89 105.70
C ASP A 45 -47.33 26.87 104.97
N ASP A 46 -47.01 25.74 105.61
CA ASP A 46 -46.22 24.66 105.01
C ASP A 46 -46.94 23.99 103.82
N ASP A 47 -48.24 23.68 103.95
CA ASP A 47 -49.02 23.09 102.85
C ASP A 47 -49.23 24.09 101.70
N LEU A 48 -49.46 25.37 102.01
CA LEU A 48 -49.57 26.43 101.00
C LEU A 48 -48.24 26.64 100.27
N ALA A 49 -47.11 26.62 100.99
CA ALA A 49 -45.79 26.66 100.38
C ALA A 49 -45.53 25.44 99.48
N GLY A 50 -45.95 24.25 99.92
CA GLY A 50 -45.90 23.02 99.13
C GLY A 50 -46.74 23.10 97.85
N LEU A 51 -47.98 23.58 97.95
CA LEU A 51 -48.87 23.80 96.81
C LEU A 51 -48.31 24.85 95.85
N GLN A 52 -47.75 25.95 96.36
CA GLN A 52 -47.10 26.97 95.54
C GLN A 52 -45.94 26.37 94.76
N ALA A 53 -45.05 25.63 95.41
CA ALA A 53 -43.93 24.94 94.75
C ALA A 53 -44.43 23.96 93.67
N SER A 54 -45.53 23.23 93.94
CA SER A 54 -46.15 22.34 92.95
C SER A 54 -46.66 23.10 91.72
N ILE A 55 -47.29 24.27 91.90
CA ILE A 55 -47.79 25.09 90.78
C ILE A 55 -46.61 25.67 89.99
N GLU A 56 -45.57 26.15 90.66
CA GLU A 56 -44.36 26.66 90.02
C GLU A 56 -43.64 25.57 89.20
N ASN A 57 -43.56 24.34 89.74
CA ASN A 57 -43.01 23.18 89.03
C ASN A 57 -43.79 22.85 87.75
N VAL A 58 -45.12 22.82 87.82
CA VAL A 58 -45.97 22.59 86.65
C VAL A 58 -45.85 23.73 85.64
N ALA A 59 -45.83 24.99 86.10
CA ALA A 59 -45.66 26.14 85.24
C ALA A 59 -44.31 26.11 84.49
N ALA A 60 -43.21 25.81 85.21
CA ALA A 60 -41.88 25.68 84.63
C ALA A 60 -41.80 24.51 83.63
N PHE A 61 -42.50 23.40 83.89
CA PHE A 61 -42.59 22.28 82.96
C PHE A 61 -43.33 22.67 81.66
N VAL A 62 -44.48 23.33 81.77
CA VAL A 62 -45.27 23.79 80.60
C VAL A 62 -44.50 24.83 79.78
N GLN A 63 -43.73 25.72 80.43
CA GLN A 63 -42.88 26.70 79.74
C GLN A 63 -41.78 26.05 78.87
N LYS A 64 -41.37 24.81 79.15
CA LYS A 64 -40.48 24.05 78.26
C LYS A 64 -41.18 23.65 76.96
N ALA A 65 -42.51 23.59 76.95
CA ALA A 65 -43.31 23.17 75.81
C ALA A 65 -43.94 24.31 74.99
N ILE A 66 -44.42 25.37 75.67
CA ILE A 66 -45.25 26.42 75.08
C ILE A 66 -44.67 27.80 75.44
N ARG A 67 -44.66 28.69 74.45
CA ARG A 67 -44.30 30.11 74.59
C ARG A 67 -45.41 30.90 75.28
N ALA A 68 -45.09 32.11 75.74
CA ALA A 68 -46.07 33.00 76.39
C ALA A 68 -47.26 33.40 75.48
N ASP A 69 -47.14 33.26 74.16
CA ASP A 69 -48.20 33.56 73.17
C ASP A 69 -49.14 32.37 72.89
N GLY A 70 -48.95 31.23 73.58
CA GLY A 70 -49.75 30.01 73.39
C GLY A 70 -49.28 29.11 72.25
N ALA A 71 -48.26 29.52 71.49
CA ALA A 71 -47.65 28.67 70.47
C ALA A 71 -46.56 27.76 71.06
N LEU A 72 -46.29 26.65 70.37
CA LEU A 72 -45.21 25.73 70.72
C LEU A 72 -43.82 26.43 70.69
N ASN A 73 -42.92 26.02 71.57
CA ASN A 73 -41.52 26.49 71.56
C ASN A 73 -40.82 26.10 70.26
N ASN A 74 -39.90 26.95 69.79
CA ASN A 74 -39.11 26.64 68.60
C ASN A 74 -38.32 25.34 68.80
N GLY A 75 -38.34 24.48 67.77
CA GLY A 75 -37.62 23.21 67.77
C GLY A 75 -38.29 22.09 68.55
N ILE A 76 -39.46 22.31 69.18
CA ILE A 76 -40.15 21.24 69.92
C ILE A 76 -40.77 20.18 68.99
N VAL A 77 -41.16 20.59 67.78
CA VAL A 77 -41.64 19.68 66.74
C VAL A 77 -40.45 19.27 65.87
N SER A 78 -39.85 18.13 66.20
CA SER A 78 -38.83 17.46 65.38
C SER A 78 -39.45 16.39 64.48
N TYR A 79 -38.69 15.87 63.51
CA TYR A 79 -39.11 14.73 62.68
C TYR A 79 -39.59 13.54 63.53
N ASP A 80 -38.85 13.21 64.59
CA ASP A 80 -39.18 12.10 65.49
C ASP A 80 -40.38 12.38 66.42
N SER A 81 -40.75 13.66 66.60
CA SER A 81 -41.96 14.05 67.36
C SER A 81 -43.27 13.86 66.58
N LEU A 82 -43.18 13.74 65.25
CA LEU A 82 -44.34 13.49 64.40
C LEU A 82 -44.77 12.02 64.52
N SER A 83 -46.08 11.75 64.39
CA SER A 83 -46.54 10.37 64.32
C SER A 83 -45.93 9.67 63.09
N PRO A 84 -45.71 8.34 63.13
CA PRO A 84 -45.16 7.60 61.98
C PRO A 84 -45.94 7.83 60.68
N GLY A 85 -47.26 8.02 60.78
CA GLY A 85 -48.11 8.40 59.65
C GLY A 85 -47.74 9.75 59.05
N LEU A 86 -47.42 10.75 59.87
CA LEU A 86 -47.03 12.10 59.40
C LEU A 86 -45.56 12.19 58.97
N GLN A 87 -44.68 11.33 59.50
CA GLN A 87 -43.29 11.20 59.05
C GLN A 87 -43.20 10.74 57.59
N VAL A 88 -44.16 9.90 57.15
CA VAL A 88 -44.19 9.30 55.81
C VAL A 88 -45.20 9.98 54.88
N ALA A 89 -46.37 10.39 55.39
CA ALA A 89 -47.46 10.95 54.57
C ALA A 89 -47.15 12.32 53.94
N GLY A 90 -46.07 12.99 54.39
CA GLY A 90 -45.63 14.25 53.79
C GLY A 90 -44.73 14.10 52.56
N LEU A 91 -44.08 12.94 52.35
CA LEU A 91 -42.94 12.85 51.42
C LEU A 91 -42.80 11.51 50.66
N ALA A 92 -43.70 10.54 50.80
CA ALA A 92 -43.57 9.24 50.12
C ALA A 92 -44.81 8.78 49.33
N PRO A 93 -44.64 8.15 48.14
CA PRO A 93 -43.68 8.52 47.10
C PRO A 93 -44.22 9.68 46.24
N ALA A 94 -43.42 10.72 46.07
CA ALA A 94 -43.72 11.79 45.12
C ALA A 94 -43.25 11.37 43.72
N ASN A 95 -44.10 10.65 43.00
CA ASN A 95 -43.81 10.21 41.64
C ASN A 95 -43.75 11.42 40.68
N ALA A 96 -43.13 11.25 39.52
CA ALA A 96 -43.21 12.24 38.46
C ALA A 96 -44.69 12.46 38.07
N TRP A 97 -45.10 13.72 37.88
CA TRP A 97 -46.44 14.01 37.38
C TRP A 97 -46.64 13.42 35.97
N GLN A 98 -47.82 12.85 35.73
CA GLN A 98 -48.22 12.28 34.44
C GLN A 98 -49.62 12.78 34.08
N ALA A 99 -49.84 13.10 32.80
CA ALA A 99 -51.16 13.46 32.28
C ALA A 99 -52.08 12.24 32.15
N GLY A 100 -53.39 12.42 32.32
CA GLY A 100 -54.39 11.37 32.16
C GLY A 100 -54.49 10.38 33.33
N VAL A 101 -53.75 10.62 34.42
CA VAL A 101 -53.73 9.79 35.62
C VAL A 101 -54.72 10.32 36.67
N SER A 102 -55.47 9.43 37.30
CA SER A 102 -56.35 9.77 38.43
C SER A 102 -55.55 9.88 39.73
N TYR A 103 -55.59 11.06 40.35
CA TYR A 103 -54.93 11.34 41.61
C TYR A 103 -55.98 11.48 42.72
N VAL A 104 -55.74 10.83 43.85
CA VAL A 104 -56.55 11.00 45.07
C VAL A 104 -56.21 12.32 45.76
N ALA A 105 -57.14 12.83 46.57
CA ALA A 105 -56.86 14.00 47.42
C ALA A 105 -55.68 13.69 48.36
N GLY A 106 -54.70 14.59 48.39
CA GLY A 106 -53.48 14.43 49.16
C GLY A 106 -52.34 13.67 48.48
N ALA A 107 -52.51 13.18 47.25
CA ALA A 107 -51.42 12.57 46.47
C ALA A 107 -50.32 13.59 46.14
N ASN A 108 -49.06 13.15 46.18
CA ASN A 108 -47.89 14.00 45.95
C ASN A 108 -47.27 13.71 44.58
N VAL A 109 -46.85 14.74 43.85
CA VAL A 109 -46.17 14.63 42.56
C VAL A 109 -45.00 15.62 42.46
N VAL A 110 -43.99 15.26 41.67
CA VAL A 110 -42.88 16.16 41.34
C VAL A 110 -42.97 16.57 39.87
N LEU A 111 -42.86 17.88 39.62
CA LEU A 111 -42.75 18.43 38.27
C LEU A 111 -41.82 19.64 38.30
N LEU A 112 -40.86 19.69 37.36
CA LEU A 112 -39.92 20.82 37.19
C LEU A 112 -39.19 21.22 38.50
N GLY A 113 -38.79 20.25 39.32
CA GLY A 113 -38.10 20.51 40.59
C GLY A 113 -39.01 21.12 41.67
N LYS A 114 -40.33 20.93 41.58
CA LYS A 114 -41.30 21.39 42.58
C LYS A 114 -42.17 20.23 43.05
N LEU A 115 -42.40 20.16 44.35
CA LEU A 115 -43.28 19.20 44.99
C LEU A 115 -44.69 19.81 45.07
N TYR A 116 -45.66 19.11 44.49
CA TYR A 116 -47.07 19.48 44.52
C TYR A 116 -47.90 18.41 45.21
N ARG A 117 -48.98 18.84 45.88
CA ARG A 117 -49.97 17.98 46.51
C ARG A 117 -51.34 18.21 45.88
N SER A 118 -52.03 17.14 45.52
CA SER A 118 -53.39 17.19 45.01
C SER A 118 -54.34 17.67 46.12
N THR A 119 -55.15 18.68 45.86
CA THR A 119 -56.11 19.24 46.84
C THR A 119 -57.43 18.48 46.85
N THR A 120 -57.85 17.97 45.68
CA THR A 120 -59.11 17.25 45.46
C THR A 120 -58.86 16.06 44.52
N ALA A 121 -59.59 14.97 44.69
CA ALA A 121 -59.49 13.84 43.76
C ALA A 121 -59.90 14.27 42.34
N HIS A 122 -59.03 14.06 41.35
CA HIS A 122 -59.26 14.45 39.95
C HIS A 122 -58.45 13.58 38.99
N THR A 123 -58.85 13.56 37.71
CA THR A 123 -58.01 13.02 36.62
C THR A 123 -57.23 14.16 36.00
N SER A 124 -55.90 14.04 36.00
CA SER A 124 -54.99 15.07 35.49
C SER A 124 -55.16 15.30 33.99
N GLY A 125 -55.15 16.57 33.58
CA GLY A 125 -55.19 16.99 32.18
C GLY A 125 -53.88 17.66 31.80
N VAL A 126 -53.90 18.98 31.69
CA VAL A 126 -52.71 19.82 31.50
C VAL A 126 -52.34 20.43 32.84
N PHE A 127 -51.12 20.17 33.32
CA PHE A 127 -50.69 20.59 34.66
C PHE A 127 -50.93 22.08 34.95
N ALA A 128 -50.64 22.96 33.99
CA ALA A 128 -50.87 24.40 34.15
C ALA A 128 -52.36 24.76 34.33
N SER A 129 -53.25 24.06 33.61
CA SER A 129 -54.69 24.24 33.73
C SER A 129 -55.21 23.68 35.06
N ASP A 130 -54.72 22.51 35.48
CA ASP A 130 -55.07 21.89 36.76
C ASP A 130 -54.58 22.74 37.95
N LEU A 131 -53.38 23.31 37.85
CA LEU A 131 -52.81 24.24 38.84
C LEU A 131 -53.63 25.54 38.91
N ALA A 132 -54.00 26.14 37.78
CA ALA A 132 -54.83 27.34 37.73
C ALA A 132 -56.26 27.10 38.27
N ALA A 133 -56.76 25.87 38.13
CA ALA A 133 -58.03 25.43 38.70
C ALA A 133 -57.94 25.09 40.21
N GLY A 134 -56.76 25.21 40.83
CA GLY A 134 -56.55 24.94 42.26
C GLY A 134 -56.49 23.47 42.63
N LEU A 135 -56.33 22.56 41.66
CA LEU A 135 -56.27 21.11 41.89
C LEU A 135 -54.91 20.66 42.47
N TRP A 136 -53.87 21.49 42.34
CA TRP A 136 -52.53 21.26 42.85
C TRP A 136 -52.09 22.39 43.78
N LEU A 137 -51.57 22.04 44.96
CA LEU A 137 -50.95 22.96 45.90
C LEU A 137 -49.43 22.78 45.87
N LEU A 138 -48.69 23.87 45.66
CA LEU A 138 -47.24 23.87 45.80
C LEU A 138 -46.87 23.67 47.28
N ILE A 139 -46.11 22.62 47.58
CA ILE A 139 -45.64 22.29 48.93
C ILE A 139 -44.23 22.83 49.15
N ALA A 140 -43.34 22.60 48.19
CA ALA A 140 -41.96 23.05 48.26
C ALA A 140 -41.34 23.13 46.87
N GLU A 141 -40.39 24.04 46.70
CA GLU A 141 -39.39 23.90 45.65
C GLU A 141 -38.35 22.88 46.13
N LEU A 142 -38.05 21.89 45.30
CA LEU A 142 -36.97 20.95 45.52
C LEU A 142 -35.75 21.54 44.80
N PRO A 143 -34.86 22.27 45.50
CA PRO A 143 -33.64 22.77 44.88
C PRO A 143 -32.91 21.56 44.31
N ALA A 144 -32.62 21.60 43.00
CA ALA A 144 -31.63 20.70 42.46
C ALA A 144 -30.38 20.90 43.33
N GLY A 145 -29.83 19.81 43.87
CA GLY A 145 -28.52 19.90 44.51
C GLY A 145 -27.56 20.62 43.56
N PRO A 146 -26.55 21.34 44.07
CA PRO A 146 -25.51 21.84 43.19
C PRO A 146 -25.10 20.67 42.28
N PRO A 147 -25.00 20.90 40.95
CA PRO A 147 -24.45 19.87 40.08
C PRO A 147 -23.20 19.36 40.80
N GLY A 148 -23.16 18.06 41.10
CA GLY A 148 -21.91 17.46 41.56
C GLY A 148 -20.83 17.97 40.60
N PRO A 149 -19.66 18.43 41.09
CA PRO A 149 -18.64 19.01 40.23
C PRO A 149 -18.57 18.11 39.02
N SER A 150 -18.87 18.68 37.84
CA SER A 150 -19.07 17.91 36.61
C SER A 150 -18.07 16.80 36.65
N GLY A 151 -18.54 15.56 36.85
CA GLY A 151 -17.64 14.42 36.92
C GLY A 151 -16.73 14.60 35.73
N THR A 152 -15.42 14.55 35.93
CA THR A 152 -14.41 14.86 34.91
C THR A 152 -14.43 13.84 33.77
N GLY A 153 -15.59 13.31 33.38
CA GLY A 153 -15.78 12.40 32.29
C GLY A 153 -14.84 11.22 32.41
N SER A 154 -14.72 10.62 33.60
CA SER A 154 -14.08 9.30 33.68
C SER A 154 -15.00 8.19 33.14
N GLY A 155 -16.26 8.54 32.80
CA GLY A 155 -17.24 7.64 32.20
C GLY A 155 -18.01 8.21 31.00
N ASP A 156 -17.95 9.53 30.76
CA ASP A 156 -18.34 10.15 29.48
C ASP A 156 -17.06 10.66 28.85
N MET A 157 -16.62 9.97 27.81
CA MET A 157 -15.56 10.46 26.94
C MET A 157 -15.94 11.89 26.50
N LEU A 158 -14.96 12.80 26.35
CA LEU A 158 -15.18 14.13 25.74
C LEU A 158 -16.17 14.02 24.57
N ARG A 159 -17.10 14.96 24.36
CA ARG A 159 -18.11 14.87 23.26
C ARG A 159 -17.51 14.55 21.88
N SER A 160 -16.26 14.95 21.66
CA SER A 160 -15.46 14.66 20.46
C SER A 160 -14.82 13.26 20.43
N GLN A 161 -14.85 12.52 21.52
CA GLN A 161 -14.29 11.19 21.75
C GLN A 161 -15.33 10.19 22.26
N ASN A 162 -16.59 10.60 22.45
CA ASN A 162 -17.66 9.72 22.89
C ASN A 162 -18.28 8.95 21.73
N LEU A 163 -17.95 7.66 21.64
CA LEU A 163 -18.52 6.78 20.61
C LEU A 163 -20.03 6.54 20.81
N SER A 164 -20.61 6.85 21.98
CA SER A 164 -22.06 6.76 22.20
C SER A 164 -22.83 7.99 21.73
N ASP A 165 -22.18 9.15 21.57
CA ASP A 165 -22.84 10.44 21.32
C ASP A 165 -22.51 11.03 19.94
N VAL A 166 -21.74 10.31 19.12
CA VAL A 166 -21.43 10.76 17.76
C VAL A 166 -22.59 10.36 16.85
N ASP A 167 -23.53 11.29 16.67
CA ASP A 167 -24.68 11.17 15.74
C ASP A 167 -24.25 10.92 14.27
N ASP A 168 -22.98 11.17 13.91
CA ASP A 168 -22.42 10.95 12.58
C ASP A 168 -21.47 9.73 12.53
N PRO A 169 -21.88 8.59 11.95
CA PRO A 169 -21.04 7.40 11.78
C PRO A 169 -19.68 7.66 11.12
N ALA A 170 -19.56 8.68 10.26
CA ALA A 170 -18.30 9.03 9.62
C ALA A 170 -17.31 9.68 10.61
N ALA A 171 -17.81 10.57 11.48
CA ALA A 171 -17.01 11.17 12.55
C ALA A 171 -16.58 10.10 13.58
N ALA A 172 -17.46 9.15 13.91
CA ALA A 172 -17.12 8.05 14.82
C ALA A 172 -15.98 7.18 14.25
N LEU A 173 -16.06 6.87 12.96
CA LEU A 173 -15.05 6.09 12.26
C LEU A 173 -13.71 6.82 12.16
N ALA A 174 -13.72 8.13 11.90
CA ALA A 174 -12.51 8.95 11.87
C ALA A 174 -11.83 9.03 13.26
N ASN A 175 -12.62 9.17 14.33
CA ASN A 175 -12.12 9.25 15.70
C ASN A 175 -11.37 7.98 16.15
N ILE A 176 -11.75 6.81 15.63
CA ILE A 176 -11.05 5.54 15.88
C ILE A 176 -9.94 5.24 14.85
N GLY A 177 -9.65 6.17 13.94
CA GLY A 177 -8.65 5.97 12.88
C GLY A 177 -9.06 4.96 11.80
N GLY A 178 -10.37 4.71 11.66
CA GLY A 178 -10.93 3.82 10.65
C GLY A 178 -11.03 4.46 9.27
N VAL A 179 -11.16 3.62 8.24
CA VAL A 179 -11.30 4.04 6.84
C VAL A 179 -12.75 3.81 6.38
N PRO A 180 -13.45 4.83 5.82
CA PRO A 180 -14.80 4.67 5.30
C PRO A 180 -14.90 3.61 4.20
N ARG A 181 -16.05 2.92 4.11
CA ARG A 181 -16.34 1.96 3.01
C ARG A 181 -16.41 2.62 1.63
N SER A 182 -16.73 3.91 1.59
CA SER A 182 -16.68 4.73 0.38
C SER A 182 -15.24 5.04 -0.08
N GLY A 183 -14.24 4.64 0.69
CA GLY A 183 -12.84 5.01 0.51
C GLY A 183 -12.45 6.23 1.34
N GLY A 184 -11.14 6.35 1.59
CA GLY A 184 -10.51 7.47 2.29
C GLY A 184 -9.02 7.53 1.96
N ALA A 185 -8.37 8.65 2.30
CA ALA A 185 -6.93 8.80 2.12
C ALA A 185 -6.18 8.33 3.36
N LEU A 186 -5.20 7.44 3.19
CA LEU A 186 -4.25 7.06 4.24
C LEU A 186 -3.02 7.95 4.13
N THR A 187 -2.78 8.79 5.13
CA THR A 187 -1.65 9.74 5.15
C THR A 187 -0.41 9.20 5.86
N GLY A 188 -0.53 8.05 6.54
CA GLY A 188 0.57 7.36 7.23
C GLY A 188 0.92 5.99 6.60
N PRO A 189 2.03 5.38 7.03
CA PRO A 189 2.43 4.05 6.56
C PRO A 189 1.41 2.98 6.98
N LEU A 190 1.02 2.12 6.02
CA LEU A 190 0.16 0.96 6.27
C LEU A 190 1.02 -0.32 6.32
N THR A 191 1.02 -1.00 7.46
CA THR A 191 1.67 -2.32 7.61
C THR A 191 0.63 -3.42 7.41
N LEU A 192 0.85 -4.32 6.46
CA LEU A 192 -0.06 -5.44 6.17
C LEU A 192 0.48 -6.73 6.79
N ALA A 193 -0.42 -7.63 7.20
CA ALA A 193 -0.06 -8.90 7.85
C ALA A 193 0.65 -9.89 6.91
N GLY A 194 0.51 -9.73 5.59
CA GLY A 194 1.13 -10.59 4.60
C GLY A 194 0.73 -10.24 3.18
N ASP A 195 1.25 -11.01 2.23
CA ASP A 195 0.98 -10.88 0.80
C ASP A 195 -0.48 -11.30 0.48
N PRO A 196 -1.11 -10.70 -0.55
CA PRO A 196 -2.51 -10.98 -0.91
C PRO A 196 -2.72 -12.44 -1.36
N THR A 197 -3.75 -13.10 -0.83
CA THR A 197 -4.12 -14.49 -1.14
C THR A 197 -5.48 -14.64 -1.81
N VAL A 198 -6.33 -13.62 -1.78
CA VAL A 198 -7.63 -13.57 -2.49
C VAL A 198 -7.76 -12.28 -3.29
N ALA A 199 -8.68 -12.30 -4.25
CA ALA A 199 -8.96 -11.15 -5.11
C ALA A 199 -9.34 -9.92 -4.27
N LEU A 200 -8.84 -8.76 -4.69
CA LEU A 200 -9.09 -7.45 -4.08
C LEU A 200 -8.47 -7.24 -2.68
N HIS A 201 -7.59 -8.14 -2.22
CA HIS A 201 -6.71 -7.82 -1.10
C HIS A 201 -5.74 -6.67 -1.46
N ALA A 202 -5.43 -5.83 -0.46
CA ALA A 202 -4.34 -4.88 -0.58
C ALA A 202 -3.02 -5.62 -0.81
N ALA A 203 -2.22 -5.16 -1.78
CA ALA A 203 -0.92 -5.74 -2.08
C ALA A 203 0.18 -5.09 -1.25
N THR A 204 1.05 -5.89 -0.64
CA THR A 204 2.28 -5.38 -0.02
C THR A 204 3.23 -4.85 -1.10
N LYS A 205 4.14 -3.94 -0.74
CA LYS A 205 5.23 -3.53 -1.64
C LYS A 205 6.07 -4.73 -2.09
N ARG A 206 6.36 -5.66 -1.18
CA ARG A 206 7.07 -6.91 -1.50
C ARG A 206 6.35 -7.69 -2.60
N TYR A 207 5.05 -7.91 -2.46
CA TYR A 207 4.25 -8.62 -3.47
C TYR A 207 4.29 -7.92 -4.83
N VAL A 208 4.16 -6.59 -4.87
CA VAL A 208 4.26 -5.85 -6.13
C VAL A 208 5.66 -5.97 -6.72
N ASP A 209 6.70 -5.76 -5.91
CA ASP A 209 8.09 -5.84 -6.35
C ASP A 209 8.46 -7.24 -6.85
N THR A 210 7.96 -8.31 -6.22
CA THR A 210 8.26 -9.69 -6.63
C THR A 210 7.43 -10.15 -7.81
N THR A 211 6.14 -9.84 -7.81
CA THR A 211 5.16 -10.45 -8.73
C THR A 211 4.91 -9.59 -9.96
N VAL A 212 5.06 -8.27 -9.84
CA VAL A 212 4.93 -7.32 -10.96
C VAL A 212 6.32 -6.81 -11.38
N GLY A 213 7.14 -6.39 -10.42
CA GLY A 213 8.50 -5.91 -10.65
C GLY A 213 9.48 -7.02 -11.04
N GLY A 214 9.33 -8.22 -10.48
CA GLY A 214 10.20 -9.38 -10.71
C GLY A 214 9.75 -10.30 -11.85
N ALA A 215 8.51 -10.15 -12.34
CA ALA A 215 7.97 -11.03 -13.38
C ALA A 215 8.34 -10.61 -14.82
N ALA A 216 8.85 -9.40 -15.05
CA ALA A 216 9.08 -8.98 -16.43
C ALA A 216 10.46 -9.38 -16.96
N TRP A 217 11.54 -9.18 -16.19
CA TRP A 217 12.91 -9.35 -16.70
C TRP A 217 13.90 -9.64 -15.56
N ARG A 218 14.67 -10.71 -15.67
CA ARG A 218 15.74 -11.07 -14.72
C ARG A 218 17.06 -10.48 -15.18
N THR A 219 18.05 -10.33 -14.30
CA THR A 219 19.43 -9.98 -14.68
C THR A 219 19.90 -10.83 -15.87
N GLY A 220 20.45 -10.19 -16.89
CA GLY A 220 20.87 -10.81 -18.15
C GLY A 220 19.77 -11.02 -19.18
N SER A 221 18.50 -10.76 -18.85
CA SER A 221 17.44 -10.70 -19.86
C SER A 221 17.69 -9.55 -20.84
N VAL A 222 17.39 -9.80 -22.11
CA VAL A 222 17.60 -8.85 -23.20
C VAL A 222 16.27 -8.49 -23.84
N ARG A 223 16.06 -7.21 -24.13
CA ARG A 223 14.94 -6.72 -24.95
C ARG A 223 15.45 -5.82 -26.07
N LEU A 224 14.69 -5.78 -27.17
CA LEU A 224 14.96 -4.90 -28.31
C LEU A 224 14.17 -3.59 -28.14
N THR A 225 14.79 -2.47 -28.54
CA THR A 225 14.25 -1.13 -28.30
C THR A 225 14.69 -0.14 -29.40
N TYR A 226 13.89 0.90 -29.62
CA TYR A 226 14.29 2.08 -30.43
C TYR A 226 14.96 3.16 -29.58
N GLN A 227 15.02 3.00 -28.26
CA GLN A 227 15.68 3.95 -27.36
C GLN A 227 17.19 3.96 -27.62
N SER A 228 17.79 5.16 -27.61
CA SER A 228 19.24 5.35 -27.74
C SER A 228 19.97 5.41 -26.39
N VAL A 229 19.22 5.45 -25.30
CA VAL A 229 19.71 5.51 -23.92
C VAL A 229 18.98 4.45 -23.11
N ALA A 230 19.71 3.68 -22.30
CA ALA A 230 19.12 2.62 -21.48
C ALA A 230 18.28 3.20 -20.33
N GLU A 231 17.17 2.52 -20.01
CA GLU A 231 16.35 2.85 -18.84
C GLU A 231 17.06 2.52 -17.53
N ALA A 232 16.57 3.08 -16.42
CA ALA A 232 17.10 2.77 -15.10
C ALA A 232 17.05 1.26 -14.80
N GLY A 233 18.18 0.70 -14.35
CA GLY A 233 18.33 -0.74 -14.13
C GLY A 233 18.55 -1.56 -15.39
N TRP A 234 18.91 -0.92 -16.51
CA TRP A 234 19.30 -1.54 -17.78
C TRP A 234 20.61 -0.94 -18.30
N ILE A 235 21.25 -1.66 -19.21
CA ILE A 235 22.42 -1.18 -19.98
C ILE A 235 22.22 -1.42 -21.48
N MET A 236 22.81 -0.57 -22.31
CA MET A 236 22.89 -0.81 -23.75
C MET A 236 23.92 -1.90 -24.03
N ILE A 237 23.60 -2.86 -24.91
CA ILE A 237 24.57 -3.83 -25.41
C ILE A 237 25.27 -3.21 -26.62
N ASN A 238 26.32 -2.43 -26.35
CA ASN A 238 27.00 -1.57 -27.32
C ASN A 238 28.46 -1.99 -27.57
N ASP A 239 28.75 -3.30 -27.50
CA ASP A 239 30.10 -3.88 -27.61
C ASP A 239 31.11 -3.34 -26.57
N GLY A 240 30.64 -2.60 -25.56
CA GLY A 240 31.46 -2.01 -24.51
C GLY A 240 31.72 -2.97 -23.35
N SER A 241 31.92 -2.42 -22.15
CA SER A 241 32.27 -3.20 -20.96
C SER A 241 31.51 -2.76 -19.71
N ILE A 242 31.34 -3.69 -18.78
CA ILE A 242 30.75 -3.47 -17.46
C ILE A 242 31.75 -3.79 -16.35
N GLY A 243 31.61 -3.12 -15.22
CA GLY A 243 32.42 -3.37 -14.04
C GLY A 243 32.01 -2.44 -12.89
N ASP A 244 32.74 -2.54 -11.80
CA ASP A 244 32.49 -1.71 -10.61
C ASP A 244 32.75 -0.22 -10.87
N GLY A 245 32.48 0.62 -9.87
CA GLY A 245 32.60 2.08 -9.98
C GLY A 245 34.02 2.57 -10.35
N ALA A 246 35.06 1.80 -10.04
CA ALA A 246 36.44 2.15 -10.34
C ALA A 246 37.03 1.40 -11.56
N SER A 247 36.26 0.51 -12.19
CA SER A 247 36.72 -0.32 -13.31
C SER A 247 37.01 0.42 -14.62
N GLY A 248 36.60 1.69 -14.75
CA GLY A 248 36.68 2.41 -16.02
C GLY A 248 35.89 1.75 -17.16
N ALA A 249 34.87 0.95 -16.84
CA ALA A 249 33.96 0.33 -17.81
C ALA A 249 33.29 1.36 -18.74
N THR A 250 33.22 1.04 -20.03
CA THR A 250 32.77 1.96 -21.08
C THR A 250 31.26 2.00 -21.27
N THR A 251 30.55 0.93 -20.91
CA THR A 251 29.08 0.89 -20.94
C THR A 251 28.50 1.30 -19.59
N ARG A 252 29.04 0.72 -18.50
CA ARG A 252 28.63 1.05 -17.14
C ARG A 252 29.70 0.70 -16.11
N ALA A 253 30.32 1.72 -15.53
CA ALA A 253 31.19 1.61 -14.36
C ALA A 253 30.40 1.95 -13.09
N ASN A 254 29.77 0.95 -12.49
CA ASN A 254 28.93 1.13 -11.30
C ASN A 254 28.80 -0.19 -10.53
N GLY A 255 28.67 -0.12 -9.20
CA GLY A 255 28.51 -1.29 -8.33
C GLY A 255 27.22 -2.09 -8.57
N ASP A 256 26.20 -1.48 -9.18
CA ASP A 256 24.96 -2.17 -9.54
C ASP A 256 25.13 -3.22 -10.65
N THR A 257 26.29 -3.29 -11.29
CA THR A 257 26.60 -4.25 -12.35
C THR A 257 27.00 -5.63 -11.84
N TRP A 258 27.20 -5.81 -10.53
CA TRP A 258 27.72 -7.06 -9.96
C TRP A 258 26.96 -8.31 -10.40
N ALA A 259 25.62 -8.29 -10.28
CA ALA A 259 24.79 -9.45 -10.62
C ALA A 259 24.96 -9.84 -12.09
N LEU A 260 24.96 -8.85 -12.99
CA LEU A 260 25.16 -9.08 -14.40
C LEU A 260 26.60 -9.53 -14.72
N PHE A 261 27.59 -8.92 -14.08
CA PHE A 261 28.99 -9.30 -14.24
C PHE A 261 29.19 -10.77 -13.88
N ALA A 262 28.68 -11.23 -12.73
CA ALA A 262 28.78 -12.61 -12.30
C ALA A 262 28.11 -13.58 -13.30
N LEU A 263 26.92 -13.23 -13.79
CA LEU A 263 26.19 -14.03 -14.79
C LEU A 263 26.97 -14.15 -16.11
N MET A 264 27.46 -13.02 -16.64
CA MET A 264 28.20 -12.98 -17.90
C MET A 264 29.59 -13.61 -17.77
N TYR A 265 30.22 -13.49 -16.60
CA TYR A 265 31.49 -14.13 -16.29
C TYR A 265 31.39 -15.65 -16.38
N ALA A 266 30.26 -16.24 -15.97
CA ALA A 266 30.03 -17.69 -15.99
C ALA A 266 29.74 -18.28 -17.39
N LEU A 267 29.63 -17.45 -18.44
CA LEU A 267 29.34 -17.94 -19.78
C LEU A 267 30.46 -18.86 -20.31
N PRO A 268 30.13 -20.00 -20.96
CA PRO A 268 31.12 -20.98 -21.44
C PRO A 268 32.13 -20.41 -22.44
N ILE A 269 31.75 -19.37 -23.19
CA ILE A 269 32.62 -18.74 -24.18
C ILE A 269 33.81 -18.01 -23.55
N GLY A 270 33.75 -17.71 -22.25
CA GLY A 270 34.80 -16.98 -21.55
C GLY A 270 35.02 -15.58 -22.13
N LEU A 271 34.05 -14.68 -21.92
CA LEU A 271 34.14 -13.29 -22.40
C LEU A 271 35.46 -12.60 -21.97
N THR A 272 35.94 -11.72 -22.84
CA THR A 272 37.18 -10.95 -22.65
C THR A 272 37.10 -10.10 -21.39
N LEU A 273 38.15 -10.20 -20.57
CA LEU A 273 38.32 -9.40 -19.37
C LEU A 273 39.41 -8.36 -19.61
N GLN A 274 39.22 -7.14 -19.12
CA GLN A 274 40.19 -6.06 -19.20
C GLN A 274 40.49 -5.50 -17.81
N ASN A 275 41.69 -4.95 -17.61
CA ASN A 275 41.98 -4.15 -16.43
C ASN A 275 41.27 -2.78 -16.51
N SER A 276 41.41 -1.96 -15.46
CA SER A 276 40.78 -0.64 -15.39
C SER A 276 41.24 0.36 -16.45
N SER A 277 42.41 0.12 -17.06
CA SER A 277 42.95 0.90 -18.18
C SER A 277 42.54 0.37 -19.55
N GLY A 278 41.88 -0.80 -19.63
CA GLY A 278 41.38 -1.40 -20.86
C GLY A 278 42.28 -2.41 -21.55
N SER A 279 43.43 -2.75 -20.98
CA SER A 279 44.26 -3.84 -21.51
C SER A 279 43.63 -5.19 -21.17
N VAL A 280 43.65 -6.13 -22.12
CA VAL A 280 43.15 -7.50 -21.91
C VAL A 280 43.97 -8.21 -20.85
N VAL A 281 43.29 -8.88 -19.92
CA VAL A 281 43.91 -9.67 -18.85
C VAL A 281 43.31 -11.08 -18.81
N ALA A 282 44.11 -12.04 -18.35
CA ALA A 282 43.62 -13.39 -18.11
C ALA A 282 42.64 -13.39 -16.93
N ARG A 283 41.64 -14.28 -17.01
CA ARG A 283 40.67 -14.50 -15.93
C ARG A 283 41.35 -14.93 -14.64
N GLY A 284 40.83 -14.40 -13.53
CA GLY A 284 41.25 -14.76 -12.19
C GLY A 284 40.55 -16.02 -11.69
N VAL A 285 40.69 -16.26 -10.39
CA VAL A 285 40.17 -17.45 -9.71
C VAL A 285 38.65 -17.47 -9.58
N SER A 286 38.00 -16.30 -9.57
CA SER A 286 36.54 -16.18 -9.49
C SER A 286 36.06 -14.83 -10.03
N ALA A 287 34.76 -14.71 -10.28
CA ALA A 287 34.15 -13.45 -10.70
C ALA A 287 34.30 -12.36 -9.64
N GLU A 288 34.16 -12.72 -8.35
CA GLU A 288 34.29 -11.82 -7.20
C GLU A 288 35.70 -11.22 -7.14
N ALA A 289 36.73 -12.06 -7.30
CA ALA A 289 38.11 -11.62 -7.24
C ALA A 289 38.45 -10.65 -8.39
N ASP A 290 37.95 -10.94 -9.59
CA ASP A 290 38.17 -10.10 -10.76
C ASP A 290 37.40 -8.77 -10.67
N TYR A 291 36.17 -8.80 -10.18
CA TYR A 291 35.37 -7.59 -9.98
C TYR A 291 35.96 -6.70 -8.87
N ALA A 292 36.42 -7.29 -7.77
CA ALA A 292 37.10 -6.57 -6.69
C ALA A 292 38.46 -6.01 -7.12
N ALA A 293 39.10 -6.60 -8.13
CA ALA A 293 40.33 -6.10 -8.73
C ALA A 293 40.08 -4.98 -9.78
N HIS A 294 38.88 -4.39 -9.81
CA HIS A 294 38.48 -3.35 -10.76
C HIS A 294 38.63 -3.76 -12.22
N ARG A 295 38.45 -5.05 -12.52
CA ARG A 295 38.44 -5.54 -13.89
C ARG A 295 37.07 -5.29 -14.52
N ARG A 296 37.08 -5.03 -15.82
CA ARG A 296 35.86 -4.80 -16.61
C ARG A 296 35.66 -5.94 -17.60
N LEU A 297 34.45 -6.46 -17.68
CA LEU A 297 34.06 -7.54 -18.58
C LEU A 297 33.51 -6.93 -19.88
N VAL A 298 34.06 -7.34 -21.01
CA VAL A 298 33.59 -6.90 -22.33
C VAL A 298 32.31 -7.66 -22.67
N LEU A 299 31.25 -6.94 -23.02
CA LEU A 299 29.96 -7.51 -23.39
C LEU A 299 30.05 -8.25 -24.74
N PRO A 300 29.16 -9.23 -25.01
CA PRO A 300 29.06 -9.86 -26.32
C PRO A 300 28.86 -8.82 -27.42
N LYS A 301 29.47 -9.05 -28.58
CA LYS A 301 29.35 -8.13 -29.72
C LYS A 301 28.00 -8.27 -30.40
N THR A 302 27.21 -7.20 -30.42
CA THR A 302 25.84 -7.15 -30.97
C THR A 302 25.66 -6.03 -31.99
N LEU A 303 26.51 -5.01 -32.00
CA LEU A 303 26.38 -3.90 -32.95
C LEU A 303 26.55 -4.39 -34.40
N GLY A 304 25.66 -3.96 -35.30
CA GLY A 304 25.71 -4.32 -36.73
C GLY A 304 25.52 -5.80 -37.04
N ARG A 305 24.99 -6.61 -36.10
CA ARG A 305 24.91 -8.07 -36.22
C ARG A 305 23.48 -8.59 -36.09
N ALA A 306 23.19 -9.68 -36.79
CA ALA A 306 21.98 -10.45 -36.58
C ALA A 306 22.10 -11.26 -35.27
N ILE A 307 21.02 -11.29 -34.48
CA ILE A 307 20.97 -12.05 -33.23
C ILE A 307 20.55 -13.50 -33.55
N GLY A 308 21.34 -14.46 -33.07
CA GLY A 308 21.05 -15.89 -33.21
C GLY A 308 20.71 -16.55 -31.88
N VAL A 309 20.00 -17.68 -31.93
CA VAL A 309 19.71 -18.52 -30.76
C VAL A 309 20.86 -19.49 -30.54
N ALA A 310 21.39 -19.53 -29.32
CA ALA A 310 22.41 -20.50 -28.94
C ALA A 310 21.82 -21.91 -28.83
N GLY A 311 22.62 -22.94 -29.11
CA GLY A 311 22.18 -24.33 -29.00
C GLY A 311 22.97 -25.29 -29.89
N SER A 312 22.62 -26.56 -29.77
CA SER A 312 23.15 -27.65 -30.59
C SER A 312 22.02 -28.61 -30.93
N GLY A 313 22.03 -29.17 -32.14
CA GLY A 313 21.07 -30.16 -32.60
C GLY A 313 21.72 -31.12 -33.60
N ALA A 314 21.08 -32.26 -33.87
CA ALA A 314 21.59 -33.21 -34.86
C ALA A 314 21.72 -32.53 -36.23
N GLY A 315 22.90 -32.60 -36.85
CA GLY A 315 23.20 -31.95 -38.13
C GLY A 315 23.39 -30.43 -38.06
N LEU A 316 23.32 -29.80 -36.87
CA LEU A 316 23.56 -28.37 -36.70
C LEU A 316 24.94 -28.11 -36.09
N THR A 317 25.59 -27.03 -36.54
CA THR A 317 26.80 -26.53 -35.88
C THR A 317 26.44 -26.00 -34.48
N PRO A 318 27.05 -26.52 -33.40
CA PRO A 318 26.83 -25.99 -32.05
C PRO A 318 27.21 -24.51 -31.95
N ARG A 319 26.33 -23.70 -31.35
CA ARG A 319 26.56 -22.26 -31.09
C ARG A 319 26.46 -22.02 -29.58
N ALA A 320 27.57 -21.70 -28.94
CA ALA A 320 27.58 -21.35 -27.52
C ALA A 320 26.98 -19.95 -27.28
N MET A 321 26.38 -19.74 -26.10
CA MET A 321 25.88 -18.41 -25.71
C MET A 321 27.01 -17.39 -25.67
N GLY A 322 26.78 -16.21 -26.27
CA GLY A 322 27.77 -15.14 -26.36
C GLY A 322 28.84 -15.34 -27.43
N ALA A 323 28.82 -16.45 -28.19
CA ALA A 323 29.73 -16.65 -29.32
C ALA A 323 29.39 -15.70 -30.48
N VAL A 324 30.43 -15.14 -31.09
CA VAL A 324 30.33 -14.26 -32.26
C VAL A 324 30.87 -15.00 -33.46
N VAL A 325 30.10 -15.02 -34.55
CA VAL A 325 30.42 -15.74 -35.78
C VAL A 325 30.11 -14.86 -36.98
N GLY A 326 30.61 -15.24 -38.15
CA GLY A 326 30.51 -14.44 -39.37
C GLY A 326 31.54 -13.32 -39.43
N ALA A 327 31.59 -12.67 -40.58
CA ALA A 327 32.47 -11.54 -40.86
C ALA A 327 31.63 -10.39 -41.44
N GLU A 328 31.95 -9.16 -41.05
CA GLU A 328 31.33 -7.96 -41.65
C GLU A 328 31.74 -7.80 -43.11
N ASN A 329 33.00 -8.12 -43.41
CA ASN A 329 33.55 -8.17 -44.76
C ASN A 329 34.04 -9.60 -45.03
N HIS A 330 33.50 -10.24 -46.06
CA HIS A 330 33.94 -11.57 -46.52
C HIS A 330 34.49 -11.45 -47.95
N LEU A 331 35.79 -11.74 -48.12
CA LEU A 331 36.38 -11.80 -49.46
C LEU A 331 35.99 -13.12 -50.10
N LEU A 332 35.18 -13.06 -51.16
CA LEU A 332 34.79 -14.24 -51.92
C LEU A 332 36.01 -14.84 -52.61
N THR A 333 36.33 -16.08 -52.26
CA THR A 333 37.37 -16.87 -52.93
C THR A 333 36.83 -17.50 -54.21
N LEU A 334 37.71 -17.99 -55.09
CA LEU A 334 37.33 -18.66 -56.34
C LEU A 334 36.38 -19.87 -56.10
N GLN A 335 36.50 -20.55 -54.96
CA GLN A 335 35.63 -21.67 -54.59
C GLN A 335 34.24 -21.24 -54.09
N GLU A 336 34.08 -19.99 -53.66
CA GLU A 336 32.82 -19.44 -53.17
C GLU A 336 32.03 -18.70 -54.27
N ALA A 337 32.65 -18.51 -55.44
CA ALA A 337 31.98 -18.00 -56.63
C ALA A 337 31.24 -19.14 -57.37
N PRO A 338 29.98 -18.95 -57.77
CA PRO A 338 29.29 -19.93 -58.62
C PRO A 338 30.06 -20.18 -59.92
N SER A 339 30.26 -21.45 -60.28
CA SER A 339 30.82 -21.83 -61.58
C SER A 339 29.92 -21.28 -62.68
N HIS A 340 30.54 -20.56 -63.62
CA HIS A 340 29.89 -20.14 -64.85
C HIS A 340 30.92 -20.09 -65.97
N SER A 341 30.42 -20.20 -67.19
CA SER A 341 31.19 -20.08 -68.42
C SER A 341 30.69 -18.90 -69.24
N HIS A 342 31.61 -18.29 -69.99
CA HIS A 342 31.26 -17.31 -71.02
C HIS A 342 31.39 -17.99 -72.38
N THR A 343 30.32 -17.96 -73.16
CA THR A 343 30.34 -18.36 -74.57
C THR A 343 30.07 -17.13 -75.43
N GLY A 344 30.95 -16.89 -76.39
CA GLY A 344 30.80 -15.83 -77.37
C GLY A 344 31.01 -16.39 -78.76
N GLY A 345 30.05 -16.16 -79.66
CA GLY A 345 30.24 -16.29 -81.10
C GLY A 345 30.29 -14.88 -81.68
N GLY A 346 31.48 -14.42 -82.07
CA GLY A 346 31.60 -13.15 -82.78
C GLY A 346 31.07 -13.30 -84.20
N ALA A 347 30.01 -12.58 -84.55
CA ALA A 347 29.67 -12.36 -85.95
C ALA A 347 30.67 -11.38 -86.55
N GLY A 348 31.56 -11.88 -87.39
CA GLY A 348 32.27 -11.10 -88.41
C GLY A 348 33.18 -10.00 -87.91
N TYR A 349 34.39 -10.35 -87.49
CA TYR A 349 35.53 -9.54 -87.91
C TYR A 349 36.04 -10.16 -89.20
N THR A 350 35.77 -9.46 -90.31
CA THR A 350 36.49 -9.70 -91.56
C THR A 350 37.87 -9.14 -91.36
N ASP A 351 38.76 -9.90 -90.73
CA ASP A 351 40.16 -9.53 -90.79
C ASP A 351 40.62 -9.82 -92.22
N THR A 352 41.06 -8.77 -92.90
CA THR A 352 41.61 -8.89 -94.24
C THR A 352 43.05 -9.27 -94.02
N MET A 353 43.40 -10.56 -94.12
CA MET A 353 44.80 -10.87 -94.38
C MET A 353 45.13 -10.16 -95.68
N ASP A 354 46.08 -9.23 -95.62
CA ASP A 354 46.54 -8.48 -96.78
C ASP A 354 46.72 -9.44 -97.94
N ARG A 355 46.02 -9.11 -99.02
CA ARG A 355 46.07 -9.85 -100.27
C ARG A 355 47.54 -10.10 -100.63
N ASN A 356 47.78 -11.32 -101.11
CA ASN A 356 48.90 -11.69 -101.97
C ASN A 356 50.12 -12.33 -101.28
N THR A 357 49.93 -13.51 -100.66
CA THR A 357 50.99 -14.52 -100.70
C THR A 357 50.53 -15.66 -101.59
N SER A 358 50.99 -15.66 -102.84
CA SER A 358 50.76 -16.76 -103.77
C SER A 358 51.32 -18.05 -103.18
N HIS A 359 50.54 -19.13 -103.17
CA HIS A 359 51.05 -20.46 -102.90
C HIS A 359 50.93 -21.32 -104.15
N SER A 360 51.93 -22.16 -104.39
CA SER A 360 51.99 -23.05 -105.55
C SER A 360 51.83 -24.49 -105.11
N HIS A 361 50.99 -25.26 -105.81
CA HIS A 361 51.00 -26.71 -105.67
C HIS A 361 52.10 -27.29 -106.57
N ALA A 362 53.09 -27.94 -105.95
CA ALA A 362 54.02 -28.77 -106.69
C ALA A 362 53.35 -30.12 -106.97
N TYR A 363 52.73 -30.29 -108.14
CA TYR A 363 52.42 -31.63 -108.62
C TYR A 363 53.67 -32.21 -109.29
N ASN A 364 54.33 -33.12 -108.57
CA ASN A 364 55.53 -33.77 -109.05
C ASN A 364 55.16 -34.82 -110.11
N ARG A 365 55.30 -34.46 -111.39
CA ARG A 365 55.30 -35.45 -112.48
C ARG A 365 56.72 -35.99 -112.57
N PRO A 366 56.99 -37.28 -112.28
CA PRO A 366 58.30 -37.83 -112.53
C PRO A 366 58.56 -37.79 -114.04
N PHE A 367 59.41 -36.87 -114.48
CA PHE A 367 59.98 -36.89 -115.82
C PHE A 367 60.85 -38.15 -115.94
N ARG A 368 60.34 -39.18 -116.62
CA ARG A 368 61.14 -40.35 -116.99
C ARG A 368 61.94 -39.99 -118.25
N GLY A 369 63.01 -39.23 -118.07
CA GLY A 369 64.00 -38.94 -119.12
C GLY A 369 64.93 -40.12 -119.31
N GLY A 370 64.56 -41.06 -120.19
CA GLY A 370 65.46 -42.09 -120.70
C GLY A 370 66.12 -41.59 -121.99
N THR A 371 67.44 -41.61 -122.00
CA THR A 371 68.37 -41.15 -123.04
C THR A 371 68.03 -41.70 -124.43
N ALA A 372 68.10 -40.83 -125.44
CA ALA A 372 68.00 -41.22 -126.84
C ALA A 372 69.30 -41.93 -127.29
N ASP A 373 69.15 -43.11 -127.88
CA ASP A 373 70.12 -43.67 -128.81
C ASP A 373 69.49 -43.69 -130.21
N GLY A 374 70.10 -42.91 -131.11
CA GLY A 374 70.19 -43.17 -132.55
C GLY A 374 68.91 -43.32 -133.38
N GLY A 375 68.48 -42.24 -134.03
CA GLY A 375 67.58 -42.34 -135.19
C GLY A 375 66.86 -41.03 -135.50
N GLY A 376 67.42 -40.24 -136.41
CA GLY A 376 66.88 -38.94 -136.78
C GLY A 376 65.50 -39.00 -137.41
N TYR A 377 64.58 -38.20 -136.89
CA TYR A 377 63.51 -37.57 -137.65
C TYR A 377 63.28 -36.15 -137.15
N THR A 378 63.29 -35.22 -138.09
CA THR A 378 62.99 -33.80 -137.95
C THR A 378 61.51 -33.58 -137.67
N TRP A 379 61.19 -32.88 -136.58
CA TRP A 379 59.91 -32.18 -136.43
C TRP A 379 60.14 -30.81 -135.79
N TRP A 380 59.88 -29.77 -136.57
CA TRP A 380 59.55 -28.45 -136.06
C TRP A 380 58.17 -28.55 -135.43
N LEU A 381 57.97 -27.98 -134.24
CA LEU A 381 56.83 -27.11 -133.93
C LEU A 381 56.89 -26.67 -132.46
N GLN A 382 56.83 -25.35 -132.33
CA GLN A 382 55.99 -24.65 -131.37
C GLN A 382 56.46 -24.64 -129.91
N GLU A 383 57.01 -23.47 -129.58
CA GLU A 383 56.69 -22.66 -128.40
C GLU A 383 56.65 -23.41 -127.06
N LEU A 384 57.55 -23.00 -126.17
CA LEU A 384 57.49 -23.26 -124.74
C LEU A 384 56.15 -22.75 -124.22
N GLN A 385 55.10 -23.57 -124.31
CA GLN A 385 53.79 -23.25 -123.80
C GLN A 385 53.85 -23.42 -122.28
N VAL A 386 54.42 -22.40 -121.63
CA VAL A 386 54.11 -22.07 -120.26
C VAL A 386 52.61 -21.79 -120.29
N TYR A 387 51.82 -22.78 -119.90
CA TYR A 387 50.44 -22.55 -119.56
C TYR A 387 50.47 -21.69 -118.30
N ASP A 388 50.49 -20.37 -118.53
CA ASP A 388 49.98 -19.40 -117.59
C ASP A 388 48.50 -19.72 -117.44
N THR A 389 48.17 -20.49 -116.41
CA THR A 389 46.80 -20.53 -115.93
C THR A 389 46.55 -19.14 -115.40
N THR A 390 45.92 -18.33 -116.25
CA THR A 390 45.37 -17.02 -115.92
C THR A 390 44.90 -17.01 -114.46
N PRO A 391 45.25 -15.99 -113.66
CA PRO A 391 44.71 -15.88 -112.33
C PRO A 391 43.23 -15.55 -112.49
N ALA A 392 42.40 -16.58 -112.59
CA ALA A 392 41.03 -16.48 -112.14
C ALA A 392 41.16 -15.97 -110.71
N ASN A 393 40.69 -14.74 -110.47
CA ASN A 393 40.66 -14.16 -109.15
C ASN A 393 39.84 -15.11 -108.25
N ILE A 394 40.54 -15.99 -107.52
CA ILE A 394 39.94 -16.86 -106.50
C ILE A 394 39.95 -16.10 -105.16
N ASP A 395 39.53 -14.83 -105.18
CA ASP A 395 39.05 -14.14 -103.99
C ASP A 395 37.86 -14.96 -103.48
N HIS A 396 38.13 -16.00 -102.72
CA HIS A 396 37.15 -16.71 -101.93
C HIS A 396 37.38 -16.29 -100.49
N GLN A 397 36.30 -15.88 -99.84
CA GLN A 397 36.33 -15.57 -98.42
C GLN A 397 36.35 -16.88 -97.65
N HIS A 398 37.33 -17.04 -96.77
CA HIS A 398 37.28 -18.07 -95.75
C HIS A 398 36.46 -17.54 -94.57
N TYR A 399 35.33 -18.20 -94.30
CA TYR A 399 34.60 -17.99 -93.05
C TYR A 399 35.27 -18.84 -91.97
N PHE A 400 36.02 -18.19 -91.09
CA PHE A 400 36.51 -18.84 -89.88
C PHE A 400 35.48 -18.65 -88.76
N THR A 401 34.89 -19.75 -88.31
CA THR A 401 34.11 -19.77 -87.07
C THR A 401 35.06 -20.11 -85.93
N TYR A 402 35.47 -19.12 -85.15
CA TYR A 402 36.25 -19.38 -83.93
C TYR A 402 35.29 -19.51 -82.74
N SER A 403 35.36 -20.62 -82.02
CA SER A 403 34.81 -20.76 -80.69
C SER A 403 35.94 -20.63 -79.68
N PHE A 404 35.79 -19.72 -78.72
CA PHE A 404 36.59 -19.78 -77.51
C PHE A 404 35.72 -20.15 -76.33
N THR A 405 36.31 -20.96 -75.46
CA THR A 405 35.82 -21.21 -74.11
C THR A 405 36.94 -20.75 -73.20
N THR A 406 36.69 -19.71 -72.40
CA THR A 406 37.62 -19.30 -71.36
C THR A 406 37.59 -20.32 -70.22
N SER A 407 38.72 -20.55 -69.54
CA SER A 407 38.72 -21.23 -68.24
C SER A 407 37.86 -20.46 -67.23
N GLU A 408 37.20 -21.16 -66.30
CA GLU A 408 36.34 -20.55 -65.28
C GLU A 408 36.93 -19.24 -64.73
N SER A 409 36.18 -18.14 -64.86
CA SER A 409 36.60 -16.80 -64.40
C SER A 409 35.36 -16.06 -63.88
N GLY A 410 35.48 -15.44 -62.69
CA GLY A 410 34.38 -14.90 -61.88
C GLY A 410 33.67 -13.64 -62.45
N GLY A 411 32.34 -13.60 -62.33
CA GLY A 411 31.43 -12.71 -63.08
C GLY A 411 30.84 -11.52 -62.31
N GLY A 412 31.37 -11.17 -61.13
CA GLY A 412 31.19 -9.83 -60.55
C GLY A 412 29.76 -9.35 -60.24
N ALA A 413 28.75 -10.22 -60.13
CA ALA A 413 27.40 -9.83 -59.71
C ALA A 413 27.17 -10.14 -58.22
N ALA A 414 26.55 -9.20 -57.49
CA ALA A 414 26.23 -9.38 -56.08
C ALA A 414 25.13 -10.44 -55.90
N HIS A 415 25.36 -11.41 -55.01
CA HIS A 415 24.27 -12.16 -54.38
C HIS A 415 24.00 -11.54 -53.01
N ASN A 416 22.74 -11.43 -52.61
CA ASN A 416 22.41 -10.90 -51.30
C ASN A 416 22.78 -11.93 -50.22
N ASN A 417 23.97 -11.79 -49.63
CA ASN A 417 24.38 -12.57 -48.47
C ASN A 417 23.60 -12.19 -47.20
N MET A 418 23.00 -11.00 -47.15
CA MET A 418 22.28 -10.50 -45.99
C MET A 418 20.77 -10.49 -46.25
N GLN A 419 20.01 -11.09 -45.34
CA GLN A 419 18.55 -11.00 -45.30
C GLN A 419 18.11 -9.53 -45.11
N PRO A 420 16.98 -9.08 -45.70
CA PRO A 420 16.40 -7.77 -45.38
C PRO A 420 16.28 -7.58 -43.86
N THR A 421 16.92 -6.56 -43.30
CA THR A 421 17.08 -6.39 -41.85
C THR A 421 16.83 -4.94 -41.42
N THR A 422 16.14 -4.76 -40.29
CA THR A 422 16.03 -3.48 -39.57
C THR A 422 16.78 -3.60 -38.25
N PHE A 423 17.65 -2.63 -37.96
CA PHE A 423 18.43 -2.62 -36.72
C PHE A 423 17.69 -1.89 -35.60
N LEU A 424 17.47 -2.61 -34.51
CA LEU A 424 17.02 -2.06 -33.23
C LEU A 424 18.19 -2.08 -32.25
N ASN A 425 18.15 -1.21 -31.25
CA ASN A 425 19.05 -1.33 -30.13
C ASN A 425 18.64 -2.51 -29.25
N ALA A 426 19.60 -3.03 -28.48
CA ALA A 426 19.35 -4.05 -27.48
C ALA A 426 19.82 -3.53 -26.13
N GLU A 427 19.01 -3.78 -25.11
CA GLU A 427 19.34 -3.49 -23.73
C GLU A 427 19.23 -4.74 -22.87
N MET A 428 20.08 -4.80 -21.85
CA MET A 428 20.21 -5.93 -20.95
C MET A 428 19.92 -5.51 -19.51
N LYS A 429 19.15 -6.32 -18.80
CA LYS A 429 18.78 -6.07 -17.41
C LYS A 429 19.97 -6.29 -16.49
N LEU A 430 20.22 -5.34 -15.59
CA LEU A 430 21.26 -5.41 -14.56
C LEU A 430 20.97 -6.43 -13.45
#